data_AF-A0A7T5EU94-F1
#
_entry.id   AF-A0A7T5EU94-F1
#
_cell.length_a   1.000
_cell.length_b   1.000
_cell.length_c   1.000
_cell.angle_alpha   90.00
_cell.angle_beta   90.00
_cell.angle_gamma   90.00
#
_symmetry.space_group_name_H-M   'P 1'
#
loop_
_entity.id
_entity.type
_entity.pdbx_description
1 polymer ?
#
loop_
_entity_poly.entity_id
_entity_poly.type
_entity_poly.pdbx_seq_one_letter_code
_entity_poly.pdbx_strand_id
1 'polypeptide(L)' 'MRGFLMIIILVGNIIITPFVNHLHPVVFGMSFFLFWFLIWMFITPLLTWWIYAIDKRKEASEGR' A
#
# COMPACT_ATOMS: atom_id res chain seq x y z
N MET A 1 1.06 -29.97 14.11
CA MET A 1 0.08 -28.86 14.08
C MET A 1 0.58 -27.61 13.36
N ARG A 2 1.82 -27.12 13.61
CA ARG A 2 2.38 -25.93 12.94
C ARG A 2 2.53 -26.05 11.41
N GLY A 3 3.03 -27.18 10.90
CA GLY A 3 3.21 -27.40 9.45
C GLY A 3 1.89 -27.44 8.68
N PHE A 4 0.81 -27.90 9.33
CA PHE A 4 -0.53 -27.92 8.73
C PHE A 4 -1.07 -26.50 8.50
N LEU A 5 -0.87 -25.58 9.46
CA LEU A 5 -1.21 -24.16 9.28
C LEU A 5 -0.43 -23.53 8.11
N MET A 6 0.85 -23.85 7.96
CA MET A 6 1.66 -23.30 6.87
C MET A 6 1.16 -23.78 5.51
N ILE A 7 0.80 -25.06 5.39
CA ILE A 7 0.24 -25.62 4.15
C ILE A 7 -1.11 -24.98 3.83
N ILE A 8 -1.98 -24.78 4.83
CA ILE A 8 -3.29 -24.14 4.61
C ILE A 8 -3.14 -22.69 4.15
N ILE A 9 -2.18 -21.95 4.70
CA ILE A 9 -1.86 -20.59 4.29
C ILE A 9 -1.27 -20.55 2.88
N LEU A 10 -0.39 -21.49 2.54
CA LEU A 10 0.24 -21.56 1.23
C LEU A 10 -0.77 -21.91 0.13
N VAL A 11 -1.54 -22.99 0.34
CA VAL A 11 -2.56 -23.45 -0.60
C VAL A 11 -3.68 -22.43 -0.71
N GLY A 12 -4.10 -21.85 0.42
CA GLY A 12 -5.07 -20.75 0.45
C GLY A 12 -4.62 -19.57 -0.39
N ASN A 13 -3.37 -19.11 -0.23
CA ASN A 13 -2.85 -18.03 -1.08
C ASN A 13 -2.80 -18.44 -2.56
N ILE A 14 -2.28 -19.62 -2.92
CA ILE A 14 -2.19 -20.04 -4.33
C ILE A 14 -3.56 -20.13 -5.02
N ILE A 15 -4.60 -20.59 -4.31
CA ILE A 15 -5.96 -20.72 -4.86
C ILE A 15 -6.70 -19.38 -4.87
N ILE A 16 -6.54 -18.57 -3.82
CA ILE A 16 -7.23 -17.28 -3.67
C ILE A 16 -6.56 -16.22 -4.55
N THR A 17 -5.23 -16.27 -4.74
CA THR A 17 -4.49 -15.30 -5.55
C THR A 17 -5.09 -15.12 -6.94
N PRO A 18 -5.35 -16.12 -7.80
CA PRO A 18 -5.99 -15.90 -9.10
C PRO A 18 -7.43 -15.37 -8.98
N PHE A 19 -8.13 -15.67 -7.87
CA PHE A 19 -9.51 -15.22 -7.64
C PHE A 19 -9.61 -13.78 -7.10
N VAL A 20 -8.54 -13.25 -6.53
CA VAL A 20 -8.45 -11.84 -6.10
C VAL A 20 -7.62 -11.03 -7.10
N ASN A 21 -6.72 -11.67 -7.83
CA ASN A 21 -5.95 -11.14 -8.95
C ASN A 21 -6.79 -11.06 -10.24
N HIS A 22 -8.08 -10.73 -10.11
CA HIS A 22 -8.83 -10.28 -11.26
C HIS A 22 -8.36 -8.85 -11.55
N LEU A 23 -7.78 -8.64 -12.73
CA LEU A 23 -7.37 -7.32 -13.24
C LEU A 23 -8.56 -6.36 -13.43
N HIS A 24 -9.78 -6.85 -13.24
CA HIS A 24 -11.02 -6.08 -13.23
C HIS A 24 -11.36 -5.65 -11.79
N PRO A 25 -11.50 -4.35 -11.51
CA PRO A 25 -11.78 -3.29 -12.48
C PRO A 25 -10.50 -2.76 -13.16
N VAL A 26 -10.61 -2.58 -14.47
CA VAL A 26 -9.59 -1.91 -15.27
C VAL A 26 -9.88 -0.40 -15.20
N VAL A 27 -8.95 0.37 -14.66
CA VAL A 27 -9.02 1.84 -14.60
C VAL A 27 -8.02 2.39 -15.61
N PHE A 28 -8.50 3.19 -16.59
CA PHE A 28 -7.67 3.75 -17.68
C PHE A 28 -6.86 2.70 -18.47
N GLY A 29 -7.37 1.48 -18.65
CA GLY A 29 -6.65 0.42 -19.37
C GLY A 29 -5.60 -0.33 -18.53
N MET A 30 -5.47 -0.03 -17.23
CA MET A 30 -4.60 -0.72 -16.29
C MET A 30 -5.42 -1.38 -15.16
N SER A 31 -4.89 -2.45 -14.55
CA SER A 31 -5.53 -3.08 -13.39
C SER A 31 -5.66 -2.09 -12.23
N PHE A 32 -6.80 -2.06 -11.53
CA PHE A 32 -7.04 -1.18 -10.39
C PHE A 32 -5.92 -1.22 -9.35
N PHE A 33 -5.36 -2.40 -9.08
CA PHE A 33 -4.25 -2.56 -8.16
C PHE A 33 -3.01 -1.76 -8.59
N LEU A 34 -2.68 -1.77 -9.88
CA LEU A 34 -1.54 -1.04 -10.43
C LEU A 34 -1.78 0.48 -10.34
N PHE A 35 -2.99 0.93 -10.69
CA PHE A 35 -3.40 2.33 -10.56
C PHE A 35 -3.33 2.81 -9.10
N TRP A 36 -3.82 2.00 -8.17
CA TRP A 36 -3.78 2.29 -6.74
C TRP A 36 -2.34 2.38 -6.22
N PHE A 37 -1.46 1.46 -6.60
CA PHE A 37 -0.03 1.52 -6.26
C PHE A 37 0.65 2.77 -6.82
N LEU A 38 0.32 3.17 -8.06
CA LEU A 38 0.87 4.38 -8.66
C LEU A 38 0.45 5.63 -7.87
N ILE A 39 -0.80 5.72 -7.42
CA ILE A 39 -1.24 6.80 -6.55
C ILE A 39 -0.44 6.81 -5.24
N TRP A 40 -0.29 5.66 -4.59
CA TRP A 40 0.44 5.53 -3.34
C TRP A 40 1.92 5.93 -3.45
N MET A 41 2.55 5.68 -4.60
CA MET A 41 3.93 6.10 -4.89
C MET A 41 4.12 7.62 -4.75
N PHE A 42 3.10 8.44 -5.05
CA PHE A 42 3.16 9.89 -4.86
C PHE A 42 2.63 10.33 -3.49
N ILE A 43 1.59 9.67 -2.99
CA ILE A 43 0.98 10.01 -1.69
C ILE A 43 1.97 9.82 -0.54
N THR A 44 2.74 8.74 -0.52
CA THR A 44 3.68 8.45 0.59
C THR A 44 4.74 9.54 0.75
N PRO A 45 5.56 9.90 -0.27
CA PRO A 45 6.54 10.97 -0.11
C PRO A 45 5.88 12.33 0.14
N LEU A 46 4.68 12.58 -0.42
CA LEU A 46 3.94 13.81 -0.15
C LEU A 46 3.51 13.92 1.31
N LEU A 47 2.99 12.83 1.89
CA LEU A 47 2.63 12.75 3.31
C LEU A 47 3.88 12.91 4.19
N THR A 48 4.98 12.23 3.89
CA THR A 48 6.24 12.37 4.62
C THR A 48 6.75 13.80 4.56
N TRP A 49 6.71 14.42 3.38
CA TRP A 49 7.08 15.83 3.21
C TRP A 49 6.17 16.76 3.99
N TRP A 50 4.87 16.49 4.02
CA TRP A 50 3.89 17.28 4.77
C TRP A 50 4.14 17.20 6.27
N ILE A 51 4.41 16.00 6.81
CA ILE A 51 4.78 15.80 8.22
C ILE A 51 6.03 16.60 8.53
N TYR A 52 7.07 16.49 7.70
CA TYR A 52 8.32 17.23 7.89
C TYR A 52 8.11 18.75 7.82
N ALA A 53 7.25 19.22 6.92
CA ALA A 53 6.92 20.64 6.79
C ALA A 53 6.17 21.18 8.02
N ILE A 54 5.27 20.39 8.61
CA ILE A 54 4.58 20.75 9.86
C ILE A 54 5.56 20.78 11.01
N ASP A 55 6.39 19.75 11.16
CA ASP A 55 7.34 19.63 12.27
C ASP A 55 8.37 20.77 12.26
N LYS A 56 8.93 21.07 11.08
CA LYS A 56 9.80 22.24 10.88
C LYS A 56 9.13 23.57 11.24
N ARG A 57 7.82 23.72 10.99
CA ARG A 57 7.07 24.93 11.40
C ARG A 57 6.88 24.98 12.92
N LYS A 58 6.66 23.83 13.56
CA LYS A 58 6.55 23.73 15.01
C LYS A 58 7.85 24.12 15.70
N GLU A 59 8.99 23.57 15.24
CA GLU A 59 10.33 23.93 15.74
C GLU A 59 10.65 25.42 15.53
N ALA A 60 10.25 26.00 14.40
CA ALA A 60 10.45 27.43 14.14
C ALA A 60 9.55 28.33 15.03
N SER A 61 8.41 27.83 15.51
CA SER A 61 7.48 28.57 16.37
C SER A 61 7.77 28.43 17.86
N GLU A 62 8.31 27.29 18.30
CA GLU A 62 8.83 27.05 19.66
C GLU A 62 10.30 27.49 19.77
N GLY A 63 10.59 28.68 19.22
CA GLY A 63 11.92 29.27 19.22
C GLY A 63 12.61 29.15 20.58
N ARG A 64 13.84 28.65 20.55
CA ARG A 64 14.89 29.12 21.44
C ARG A 64 15.22 30.57 21.10
#